data_AF-A0A954NWB4-F1
#
_entry.id   AF-A0A954NWB4-F1
#
_cell.length_a   1.000
_cell.length_b   1.000
_cell.length_c   1.000
_cell.angle_alpha   90.00
_cell.angle_beta   90.00
_cell.angle_gamma   90.00
#
_symmetry.space_group_name_H-M   'P 1'
#
loop_
_entity.id
_entity.type
_entity.pdbx_description
1 polymer ?
#
loop_
_entity_poly.entity_id
_entity_poly.type
_entity_poly.pdbx_seq_one_letter_code
_entity_poly.pdbx_strand_id
1 'polypeptide(L)'
;MSVAKPNGTKVVLPRTGADEFWQTVHDHYAGDDARKWKYLAMLALRENAGWPLDRIGNVFGHPKGHITRCLRRIKEELRGSFYRSPDFLELSDDNFEL
;
A
#
# COMPACT_ATOMS: atom_id res chain seq x y z
N MET A 1 4.39 -1.83 18.44
CA MET A 1 5.85 -1.56 18.49
C MET A 1 6.11 -0.21 17.82
N SER A 2 7.23 0.45 18.09
CA SER A 2 7.60 1.69 17.37
C SER A 2 8.96 1.54 16.70
N VAL A 3 9.09 2.06 15.49
CA VAL A 3 10.36 2.13 14.75
C VAL A 3 10.79 3.59 14.69
N ALA A 4 12.03 3.88 15.08
CA ALA A 4 12.61 5.20 14.91
C ALA A 4 13.26 5.28 13.51
N LYS A 5 12.86 6.28 12.72
CA LYS A 5 13.57 6.62 11.48
C LYS A 5 14.94 7.24 11.82
N PRO A 6 15.92 7.21 10.89
CA PRO A 6 17.25 7.81 11.10
C PRO A 6 17.21 9.32 11.42
N ASN A 7 16.15 10.01 11.04
CA ASN A 7 15.91 11.43 11.34
C ASN A 7 15.28 11.66 12.73
N GLY A 8 15.18 10.63 13.57
CA GLY A 8 14.61 10.70 14.92
C GLY A 8 13.09 10.61 14.99
N THR A 9 12.38 10.57 13.86
CA THR A 9 10.91 10.43 13.87
C THR A 9 10.51 9.04 14.36
N LYS A 10 9.79 8.99 15.48
CA LYS A 10 9.24 7.74 16.03
C LYS A 10 7.94 7.41 15.31
N VAL A 11 7.96 6.35 14.50
CA VAL A 11 6.77 5.82 13.84
C VAL A 11 6.18 4.75 14.74
N VAL A 12 4.98 5.01 15.28
CA VAL A 12 4.20 4.00 15.99
C VAL A 12 3.59 3.09 14.93
N LEU A 13 3.97 1.81 14.94
CA LEU A 13 3.32 0.83 14.08
C LEU A 13 1.96 0.48 14.70
N PRO A 14 0.86 0.62 13.95
CA PRO A 14 -0.46 0.20 14.41
C PRO A 14 -0.40 -1.23 14.97
N ARG A 15 -1.06 -1.49 16.10
CA ARG A 15 -1.20 -2.84 16.68
C ARG A 15 -2.29 -3.66 15.99
N THR A 16 -2.59 -3.31 14.75
CA THR A 16 -3.70 -3.84 13.97
C THR A 16 -3.29 -5.15 13.31
N GLY A 17 -4.22 -6.09 13.21
CA GLY A 17 -4.00 -7.34 12.48
C GLY A 17 -3.75 -7.10 10.99
N ALA A 18 -3.27 -8.12 10.26
CA ALA A 18 -3.12 -8.04 8.81
C ALA A 18 -4.46 -7.68 8.13
N ASP A 19 -5.58 -8.15 8.68
CA ASP A 19 -6.92 -7.93 8.15
C ASP A 19 -7.34 -6.45 8.22
N GLU A 20 -7.12 -5.78 9.35
CA GLU A 20 -7.43 -4.35 9.51
C GLU A 20 -6.56 -3.47 8.61
N PHE A 21 -5.29 -3.84 8.43
CA PHE A 21 -4.42 -3.17 7.45
C PHE A 21 -4.97 -3.33 6.03
N TRP A 22 -5.35 -4.55 5.63
CA TRP A 22 -5.89 -4.78 4.29
C TRP A 22 -7.24 -4.09 4.07
N GLN A 23 -8.08 -4.02 5.10
CA GLN A 23 -9.33 -3.26 5.07
C GLN A 23 -9.06 -1.77 4.85
N THR A 24 -8.13 -1.19 5.60
CA THR A 24 -7.71 0.21 5.42
C THR A 24 -7.19 0.46 4.01
N VAL A 25 -6.33 -0.42 3.50
CA VAL A 25 -5.79 -0.29 2.13
C VAL A 25 -6.91 -0.41 1.09
N HIS A 26 -7.84 -1.33 1.28
CA HIS A 26 -8.99 -1.50 0.40
C HIS A 26 -9.82 -0.21 0.36
N ASP A 27 -10.25 0.29 1.51
CA ASP A 27 -11.19 1.42 1.61
C ASP A 27 -10.59 2.72 1.09
N HIS A 28 -9.30 2.97 1.37
CA HIS A 28 -8.65 4.23 0.97
C HIS A 28 -8.12 4.23 -0.47
N TYR A 29 -7.68 3.09 -1.01
CA TYR A 29 -6.98 3.07 -2.30
C TYR A 29 -7.72 2.33 -3.41
N ALA A 30 -8.51 1.31 -3.09
CA ALA A 30 -9.30 0.57 -4.08
C ALA A 30 -10.75 1.05 -4.13
N GLY A 31 -11.40 1.19 -2.98
CA GLY A 31 -12.85 1.33 -2.88
C GLY A 31 -13.55 0.25 -3.69
N ASP A 32 -14.45 0.65 -4.58
CA ASP A 32 -15.18 -0.27 -5.47
C ASP A 32 -14.40 -0.69 -6.74
N ASP A 33 -13.19 -0.15 -6.98
CA ASP A 33 -12.38 -0.50 -8.16
C ASP A 33 -11.66 -1.85 -7.94
N ALA A 34 -12.34 -2.94 -8.31
CA ALA A 34 -11.82 -4.30 -8.25
C ALA A 34 -10.49 -4.49 -9.02
N ARG A 35 -10.26 -3.71 -10.08
CA ARG A 35 -8.99 -3.74 -10.83
C ARG A 35 -7.87 -3.14 -9.99
N LYS A 36 -8.10 -1.98 -9.33
CA LYS A 36 -7.11 -1.42 -8.39
C LYS A 36 -6.82 -2.37 -7.26
N TRP A 37 -7.84 -3.00 -6.68
CA TRP A 37 -7.63 -3.98 -5.61
C TRP A 37 -6.73 -5.13 -6.05
N LYS A 38 -6.99 -5.70 -7.24
CA LYS A 38 -6.12 -6.71 -7.86
C LYS A 38 -4.68 -6.22 -8.05
N TYR A 39 -4.48 -4.96 -8.45
CA TYR A 39 -3.14 -4.42 -8.66
C TYR A 39 -2.40 -4.15 -7.35
N LEU A 40 -3.10 -3.73 -6.29
CA LEU A 40 -2.54 -3.58 -4.95
C LEU A 40 -2.09 -4.93 -4.39
N ALA A 41 -2.88 -6.00 -4.59
CA ALA A 41 -2.47 -7.35 -4.24
C ALA A 41 -1.20 -7.80 -4.99
N MET A 42 -1.12 -7.55 -6.29
CA MET A 42 0.10 -7.82 -7.08
C MET A 42 1.30 -7.02 -6.55
N LEU A 43 1.08 -5.75 -6.19
CA LEU A 43 2.12 -4.87 -5.66
C LEU A 43 2.64 -5.37 -4.32
N ALA A 44 1.76 -5.78 -3.41
CA ALA A 44 2.12 -6.36 -2.13
C ALA A 44 2.98 -7.62 -2.28
N LEU A 45 2.58 -8.54 -3.17
CA LEU A 45 3.37 -9.74 -3.44
C LEU A 45 4.75 -9.39 -3.99
N ARG A 46 4.83 -8.37 -4.85
CA ARG A 46 6.10 -7.96 -5.45
C ARG A 46 7.03 -7.28 -4.45
N GLU A 47 6.54 -6.27 -3.75
CA GLU A 47 7.38 -5.34 -2.96
C GLU A 47 7.53 -5.79 -1.50
N ASN A 48 6.49 -6.40 -0.92
CA ASN A 48 6.53 -6.81 0.50
C ASN A 48 6.99 -8.25 0.66
N ALA A 49 6.56 -9.16 -0.24
CA ALA A 49 6.92 -10.57 -0.19
C ALA A 49 8.05 -10.97 -1.15
N GLY A 50 8.52 -10.05 -2.01
CA GLY A 50 9.64 -10.29 -2.92
C GLY A 50 9.36 -11.27 -4.04
N TRP A 51 8.09 -11.55 -4.37
CA TRP A 51 7.75 -12.55 -5.37
C TRP A 51 8.26 -12.15 -6.76
N PRO A 52 8.78 -13.11 -7.55
CA PRO A 52 9.18 -12.85 -8.92
C PRO A 52 7.95 -12.73 -9.84
N LEU A 53 8.07 -11.92 -10.89
CA LEU A 53 6.93 -11.50 -11.73
C LEU A 53 6.22 -12.66 -12.44
N ASP A 54 6.96 -13.72 -12.77
CA ASP A 54 6.45 -14.96 -13.34
C ASP A 54 5.54 -15.71 -12.36
N ARG A 55 5.91 -15.83 -11.08
CA ARG A 55 5.04 -16.45 -10.06
C ARG A 55 3.77 -15.65 -9.81
N ILE A 56 3.88 -14.33 -9.77
CA ILE A 56 2.71 -13.45 -9.69
C ILE A 56 1.83 -13.67 -10.92
N GLY A 57 2.43 -13.71 -12.12
CA GLY A 57 1.72 -14.01 -13.37
C GLY A 57 0.93 -15.31 -13.31
N ASN A 58 1.55 -16.39 -12.81
CA ASN A 58 0.91 -17.70 -12.68
C ASN A 58 -0.33 -17.66 -11.76
N VAL A 59 -0.24 -16.99 -10.60
CA VAL A 59 -1.37 -16.89 -9.66
C VAL A 59 -2.53 -16.09 -10.26
N PHE A 60 -2.24 -15.02 -10.99
CA PHE A 60 -3.27 -14.13 -11.53
C PHE A 60 -3.70 -14.46 -12.96
N GLY A 61 -3.14 -15.51 -13.57
CA GLY A 61 -3.44 -15.95 -14.94
C GLY A 61 -2.96 -14.98 -16.02
N HIS A 62 -1.83 -14.30 -15.80
CA HIS A 62 -1.36 -13.20 -16.65
C HIS A 62 0.10 -13.36 -17.07
N PRO A 63 0.48 -12.96 -18.30
CA PRO A 63 1.88 -12.97 -18.71
C PRO A 63 2.68 -11.89 -17.97
N LYS A 64 3.99 -12.13 -17.81
CA LYS A 64 4.92 -11.21 -17.11
C LYS A 64 4.79 -9.74 -17.57
N GLY A 65 4.67 -9.49 -18.87
CA GLY A 65 4.53 -8.13 -19.41
C GLY A 65 3.23 -7.44 -18.98
N HIS A 66 2.14 -8.20 -18.79
CA HIS A 66 0.90 -7.68 -18.23
C HIS A 66 1.10 -7.27 -16.78
N ILE A 67 1.71 -8.13 -15.95
CA ILE A 67 2.02 -7.84 -14.55
C ILE A 67 2.86 -6.55 -14.42
N THR A 68 3.92 -6.42 -15.21
CA THR A 68 4.77 -5.22 -15.21
C THR A 68 3.97 -3.93 -15.47
N ARG A 69 3.02 -3.96 -16.42
CA ARG A 69 2.18 -2.80 -16.73
C ARG A 69 1.21 -2.48 -15.61
N CYS A 70 0.59 -3.49 -14.99
CA CYS A 70 -0.28 -3.29 -13.82
C CYS A 70 0.46 -2.65 -12.66
N LEU A 71 1.66 -3.16 -12.34
CA LEU A 71 2.50 -2.64 -11.26
C LEU A 71 2.95 -1.20 -11.53
N ARG A 72 3.35 -0.89 -12.76
CA ARG A 72 3.70 0.49 -13.14
C ARG A 72 2.51 1.42 -12.97
N ARG A 73 1.34 1.02 -13.48
CA ARG A 73 0.11 1.81 -13.42
C ARG A 73 -0.33 2.10 -11.98
N ILE A 74 -0.37 1.09 -11.10
CA ILE A 74 -0.79 1.31 -9.71
C ILE A 74 0.21 2.18 -8.95
N LYS A 75 1.52 2.06 -9.23
CA LYS A 75 2.54 2.96 -8.63
C LYS A 75 2.37 4.41 -9.10
N GLU A 76 2.05 4.63 -10.37
CA GLU A 76 1.75 5.96 -10.93
C GLU A 76 0.46 6.53 -10.30
N GLU A 77 -0.60 5.73 -10.19
CA GLU A 77 -1.87 6.12 -9.54
C GLU A 77 -1.66 6.49 -8.06
N LEU A 78 -0.94 5.65 -7.30
CA LEU A 78 -0.62 5.92 -5.89
C LEU A 78 0.21 7.20 -5.73
N ARG A 79 1.27 7.38 -6.52
CA ARG A 79 2.07 8.61 -6.50
C ARG A 79 1.21 9.83 -6.78
N GLY A 80 0.36 9.77 -7.81
CA GLY A 80 -0.56 10.86 -8.14
C GLY A 80 -1.49 11.22 -6.97
N SER A 81 -1.93 10.24 -6.18
CA SER A 81 -2.73 10.48 -4.97
C SER A 81 -1.92 11.14 -3.86
N PHE A 82 -0.71 10.65 -3.56
CA PHE A 82 0.12 11.21 -2.50
C PHE A 82 0.65 12.62 -2.83
N TYR A 83 0.97 12.90 -4.10
CA TYR A 83 1.39 14.25 -4.53
C TYR A 83 0.27 15.29 -4.39
N ARG A 84 -1.00 14.88 -4.35
CA ARG A 84 -2.15 15.79 -4.25
C ARG A 84 -2.60 16.04 -2.82
N SER A 85 -2.08 15.32 -1.83
CA SER A 85 -2.46 15.50 -0.42
C SER A 85 -1.21 15.61 0.45
N PRO A 86 -0.67 16.84 0.64
CA PRO A 86 0.26 17.12 1.72
C PRO A 86 -0.39 16.89 3.10
N ASP A 87 -1.71 17.09 3.18
CA ASP A 87 -2.50 17.12 4.41
C ASP A 87 -2.67 15.75 5.09
N PHE A 88 -2.35 14.64 4.42
CA PHE A 88 -2.62 13.29 4.93
C PHE A 88 -1.67 12.83 6.06
N LEU A 89 -0.59 13.57 6.31
CA LEU A 89 0.32 13.31 7.44
C LEU A 89 0.09 14.23 8.64
N GLU A 90 -1.00 15.01 8.65
CA GLU A 90 -1.54 15.59 9.88
C GLU A 90 -2.18 14.46 10.69
N LEU A 91 -1.34 13.62 11.29
CA LEU A 91 -1.71 12.89 12.49
C LEU A 91 -2.16 13.97 13.47
N SER A 92 -3.47 14.07 13.68
CA SER A 92 -4.07 14.99 14.63
C SER A 92 -3.33 14.86 15.97
N ASP A 93 -2.65 15.93 16.37
CA ASP A 93 -2.03 16.10 17.68
C ASP A 93 -3.06 16.07 18.85
N ASP A 94 -4.34 15.83 18.56
CA ASP A 94 -5.46 15.86 19.52
C ASP A 94 -5.75 14.51 20.20
N ASN A 95 -4.73 13.89 20.81
CA ASN A 95 -4.99 12.89 21.86
C ASN A 95 -3.86 12.83 22.93
N PHE A 96 -3.36 14.00 23.30
CA PHE A 96 -2.66 14.21 24.57
C PHE A 96 -3.44 15.25 25.39
N GLU A 97 -4.58 14.86 25.94
CA GLU A 97 -5.13 15.52 27.12
C GLU A 97 -5.06 14.58 28.33
N LEU A 98 -4.81 15.22 29.47
CA LEU A 98 -4.20 14.76 30.72
C LEU A 98 -4.96 13.69 31.52
#